data_AF-A0A542Z9F9-F1
#
_entry.id   AF-A0A542Z9F9-F1
#
_cell.length_a   1.000
_cell.length_b   1.000
_cell.length_c   1.000
_cell.angle_alpha   90.00
_cell.angle_beta   90.00
_cell.angle_gamma   90.00
#
_symmetry.space_group_name_H-M   'P 1'
#
loop_
_entity.id
_entity.type
_entity.pdbx_description
1 polymer ?
#
loop_
_entity_poly.entity_id
_entity_poly.type
_entity_poly.pdbx_seq_one_letter_code
_entity_poly.pdbx_strand_id
1 'polypeptide(L)'
;MSRRPRSRLATLLRVRRIAEEAARAQLGAAAAQRALAATALQRSREQLADASALDAPAPVEQFVWGRSRMEARAASVHRAVVTEAASRQALEESRCLWSEAAQRMTAIERLEERVREAERLERLAQDQQVAEEIAATRAGEGR
;
A
#
# COMPACT_ATOMS: atom_id res chain seq x y z
N MET A 1 25.01 3.55 32.07
CA MET A 1 25.17 3.51 30.60
C MET A 1 23.94 2.85 29.97
N SER A 2 23.06 3.64 29.35
CA SER A 2 21.77 3.18 28.83
C SER A 2 21.91 2.56 27.43
N ARG A 3 22.15 1.25 27.35
CA ARG A 3 22.18 0.46 26.08
C ARG A 3 20.80 0.31 25.38
N ARG A 4 19.78 1.11 25.75
CA ARG A 4 18.35 0.83 25.47
C ARG A 4 17.68 1.47 24.23
N PRO A 5 18.20 2.50 23.53
CA PRO A 5 17.45 3.12 22.42
C PRO A 5 17.50 2.32 21.11
N ARG A 6 18.62 1.65 20.83
CA ARG A 6 18.87 0.98 19.55
C ARG A 6 17.97 -0.25 19.31
N SER A 7 17.74 -1.06 20.34
CA SER A 7 16.87 -2.24 20.22
C SER A 7 15.42 -1.84 19.96
N ARG A 8 14.93 -0.78 20.62
CA ARG A 8 13.57 -0.28 20.44
C ARG A 8 13.34 0.33 19.06
N LEU A 9 14.28 1.14 18.56
CA LEU A 9 14.17 1.73 17.22
C LEU A 9 14.22 0.67 16.13
N ALA A 10 15.12 -0.32 16.24
CA ALA A 10 15.20 -1.43 15.30
C ALA A 10 13.90 -2.28 15.29
N THR A 11 13.32 -2.54 16.47
CA THR A 11 12.02 -3.21 16.57
C THR A 11 10.90 -2.39 15.91
N LEU A 12 10.87 -1.07 16.15
CA LEU A 12 9.88 -0.19 15.53
C LEU A 12 9.99 -0.16 14.00
N LEU A 13 11.22 -0.06 13.46
CA LEU A 13 11.48 -0.14 12.03
C LEU A 13 10.98 -1.46 11.44
N ARG A 14 11.25 -2.58 12.11
CA ARG A 14 10.78 -3.89 11.65
C ARG A 14 9.25 -3.95 11.60
N VAL A 15 8.58 -3.52 12.67
CA VAL A 15 7.11 -3.50 12.73
C VAL A 15 6.53 -2.60 11.63
N ARG A 16 7.16 -1.44 11.38
CA ARG A 16 6.69 -0.48 10.39
C ARG A 16 6.92 -0.94 8.96
N ARG A 17 8.04 -1.61 8.69
CA ARG A 17 8.29 -2.27 7.41
C ARG A 17 7.27 -3.36 7.13
N ILE A 18 6.95 -4.20 8.13
CA ILE A 18 5.88 -5.20 7.99
C ILE A 18 4.53 -4.54 7.70
N ALA A 19 4.21 -3.43 8.38
CA ALA A 19 2.96 -2.71 8.14
C ALA A 19 2.90 -2.09 6.73
N GLU A 20 4.01 -1.53 6.23
CA GLU A 20 4.12 -1.00 4.87
C GLU A 20 3.98 -2.12 3.81
N GLU A 21 4.65 -3.25 4.01
CA GLU A 21 4.55 -4.42 3.15
C GLU A 21 3.11 -4.96 3.11
N ALA A 22 2.45 -5.03 4.27
CA ALA A 22 1.05 -5.44 4.37
C ALA A 22 0.12 -4.45 3.63
N ALA A 23 0.31 -3.14 3.79
CA ALA A 23 -0.46 -2.12 3.09
C ALA A 23 -0.23 -2.18 1.57
N ARG A 24 1.00 -2.44 1.13
CA ARG A 24 1.34 -2.63 -0.28
C ARG A 24 0.68 -3.88 -0.86
N ALA A 25 0.64 -4.98 -0.10
CA ALA A 25 -0.06 -6.20 -0.51
C ALA A 25 -1.58 -5.96 -0.63
N GLN A 26 -2.18 -5.24 0.32
CA GLN A 26 -3.59 -4.85 0.27
C GLN A 26 -3.89 -3.97 -0.95
N LEU A 27 -3.03 -2.99 -1.25
CA LEU A 27 -3.13 -2.17 -2.46
C LEU A 27 -3.11 -3.01 -3.73
N GLY A 28 -2.20 -3.99 -3.81
CA GLY A 28 -2.13 -4.93 -4.94
C GLY A 28 -3.41 -5.76 -5.10
N ALA A 29 -3.94 -6.28 -3.98
CA ALA A 29 -5.20 -7.03 -3.97
C ALA A 29 -6.40 -6.17 -4.41
N ALA A 30 -6.51 -4.94 -3.90
CA ALA A 30 -7.55 -4.00 -4.28
C ALA A 30 -7.49 -3.61 -5.77
N ALA A 31 -6.28 -3.43 -6.31
CA ALA A 31 -6.06 -3.15 -7.73
C ALA A 31 -6.51 -4.32 -8.61
N ALA A 32 -6.17 -5.56 -8.22
CA ALA A 32 -6.61 -6.76 -8.90
C ALA A 32 -8.15 -6.92 -8.86
N GLN A 33 -8.77 -6.68 -7.70
CA GLN A 33 -10.23 -6.73 -7.60
C GLN A 33 -10.92 -5.68 -8.48
N ARG A 34 -10.39 -4.45 -8.52
CA ARG A 34 -10.91 -3.40 -9.42
C ARG A 34 -10.82 -3.81 -10.89
N ALA A 35 -9.71 -4.42 -11.31
CA ALA A 35 -9.56 -4.90 -12.69
C ALA A 35 -10.58 -6.00 -13.03
N LEU A 36 -10.82 -6.93 -12.10
CA LEU A 36 -11.84 -7.98 -12.25
C LEU A 36 -13.25 -7.38 -12.32
N ALA A 37 -13.58 -6.42 -11.44
CA ALA A 37 -14.88 -5.76 -11.41
C ALA A 37 -15.14 -4.95 -12.69
N ALA A 38 -14.13 -4.23 -13.20
CA ALA A 38 -14.22 -3.50 -14.46
C ALA A 38 -14.46 -4.45 -15.65
N THR A 39 -13.74 -5.58 -15.69
CA THR A 39 -13.93 -6.62 -16.72
C THR A 39 -15.34 -7.21 -16.65
N ALA A 40 -15.85 -7.48 -15.44
CA ALA A 40 -17.20 -8.01 -15.25
C ALA A 40 -18.28 -7.00 -15.69
N LEU A 41 -18.10 -5.71 -15.38
CA LEU A 41 -18.99 -4.66 -15.85
C LEU A 41 -19.02 -4.56 -17.38
N GLN A 42 -17.85 -4.60 -18.02
CA GLN A 42 -17.76 -4.56 -19.47
C GLN A 42 -18.49 -5.76 -20.10
N ARG A 43 -18.24 -6.97 -19.59
CA ARG A 43 -18.94 -8.18 -20.05
C ARG A 43 -20.46 -8.11 -19.87
N SER A 44 -20.93 -7.59 -18.74
CA SER A 44 -22.37 -7.43 -18.51
C SER A 44 -23.01 -6.42 -19.48
N ARG A 45 -22.27 -5.36 -19.86
CA ARG A 45 -22.73 -4.38 -20.86
C ARG A 45 -22.81 -4.99 -22.26
N GLU A 46 -21.79 -5.74 -22.66
CA GLU A 46 -21.77 -6.47 -23.94
C GLU A 46 -22.95 -7.45 -24.02
N GLN A 47 -23.15 -8.25 -22.96
CA GLN A 47 -24.29 -9.18 -22.89
C GLN A 47 -25.66 -8.48 -22.98
N LEU A 48 -25.79 -7.27 -22.43
CA LEU A 48 -27.02 -6.49 -22.55
C LEU A 48 -27.19 -5.92 -23.97
N ALA A 49 -26.11 -5.43 -24.58
CA ALA A 49 -26.12 -4.89 -25.95
C ALA A 49 -26.50 -5.96 -26.98
N ASP A 50 -25.94 -7.17 -26.87
CA ASP A 50 -26.26 -8.33 -27.71
C ASP A 50 -27.73 -8.79 -27.57
N ALA A 51 -28.39 -8.39 -26.48
CA ALA A 51 -29.73 -8.79 -26.14
C ALA A 51 -30.82 -7.93 -26.79
N SER A 52 -30.47 -6.70 -27.18
CA SER A 52 -31.39 -5.65 -27.61
C SER A 52 -32.00 -5.86 -29.00
N ALA A 53 -31.53 -6.87 -29.75
CA ALA A 53 -32.00 -7.17 -31.11
C ALA A 53 -33.22 -8.10 -31.08
N LEU A 54 -34.42 -7.55 -30.90
CA LEU A 54 -35.69 -8.24 -31.15
C LEU A 54 -36.41 -7.53 -32.31
N ASP A 55 -36.10 -7.95 -33.53
CA ASP A 55 -36.60 -7.32 -34.76
C ASP A 55 -37.91 -7.92 -35.31
N ALA A 56 -38.53 -8.87 -34.61
CA ALA A 56 -39.72 -9.55 -35.12
C ALA A 56 -40.86 -9.62 -34.08
N PRO A 57 -42.14 -9.54 -34.53
CA PRO A 57 -43.28 -9.85 -33.68
C PRO A 57 -43.16 -11.31 -33.20
N ALA A 58 -42.97 -11.48 -31.89
CA ALA A 58 -42.87 -12.78 -31.25
C ALA A 58 -44.21 -13.17 -30.61
N PRO A 59 -44.53 -14.48 -30.52
CA PRO A 59 -45.60 -14.98 -29.67
C PRO A 59 -45.51 -14.43 -28.24
N VAL A 60 -46.66 -14.21 -27.59
CA VAL A 60 -46.74 -13.58 -26.25
C VAL A 60 -45.81 -14.27 -25.23
N GLU A 61 -45.74 -15.60 -25.24
CA GLU A 61 -44.86 -16.37 -24.35
C GLU A 61 -43.37 -16.05 -24.57
N GLN A 62 -42.95 -15.92 -25.84
CA GLN A 62 -41.57 -15.57 -26.21
C GLN A 62 -41.25 -14.12 -25.84
N PHE A 63 -42.22 -13.21 -25.99
CA PHE A 63 -42.08 -11.83 -25.54
C PHE A 63 -41.89 -11.74 -24.02
N VAL A 64 -42.75 -12.41 -23.23
CA VAL A 64 -42.66 -12.42 -21.77
C VAL A 64 -41.32 -12.98 -21.31
N TRP A 65 -40.87 -14.08 -21.91
CA TRP A 65 -39.58 -14.68 -21.59
C TRP A 65 -38.40 -13.76 -21.98
N GLY A 66 -38.46 -13.13 -23.16
CA GLY A 66 -37.47 -12.16 -23.62
C GLY A 66 -37.36 -10.97 -22.67
N ARG A 67 -38.49 -10.41 -22.24
CA ARG A 67 -38.55 -9.32 -21.26
C ARG A 67 -37.89 -9.71 -19.93
N SER A 68 -38.23 -10.87 -19.36
CA SER A 68 -37.63 -11.35 -18.12
C SER A 68 -36.10 -11.53 -18.24
N ARG A 69 -35.62 -11.99 -19.40
CA ARG A 69 -34.16 -12.06 -19.67
C ARG A 69 -33.52 -10.68 -19.77
N MET A 70 -34.19 -9.71 -20.40
CA MET A 70 -33.69 -8.32 -20.48
C MET A 70 -33.58 -7.71 -19.09
N GLU A 71 -34.61 -7.86 -18.26
CA GLU A 71 -34.62 -7.38 -16.88
C GLU A 71 -33.48 -8.02 -16.06
N ALA A 72 -33.27 -9.33 -16.20
CA ALA A 72 -32.17 -10.02 -15.52
C ALA A 72 -30.78 -9.51 -15.97
N ARG A 73 -30.59 -9.23 -17.27
CA ARG A 73 -29.34 -8.67 -17.81
C ARG A 73 -29.13 -7.23 -17.35
N ALA A 74 -30.18 -6.39 -17.37
CA ALA A 74 -30.12 -5.03 -16.85
C ALA A 74 -29.77 -5.00 -15.35
N ALA A 75 -30.38 -5.90 -14.56
CA ALA A 75 -30.04 -6.07 -13.14
C ALA A 75 -28.59 -6.54 -12.95
N SER A 76 -28.07 -7.39 -13.84
CA SER A 76 -26.67 -7.81 -13.84
C SER A 76 -25.71 -6.64 -14.08
N VAL A 77 -26.02 -5.77 -15.06
CA VAL A 77 -25.25 -4.53 -15.30
C VAL A 77 -25.29 -3.64 -14.06
N HIS A 78 -26.47 -3.41 -13.47
CA HIS A 78 -26.60 -2.58 -12.29
C HIS A 78 -25.73 -3.09 -11.13
N ARG A 79 -25.78 -4.39 -10.83
CA ARG A 79 -24.91 -5.00 -9.81
C ARG A 79 -23.42 -4.82 -10.14
N ALA A 80 -23.03 -5.02 -11.39
CA ALA A 80 -21.64 -4.85 -11.80
C ALA A 80 -21.15 -3.40 -11.69
N VAL A 81 -22.01 -2.41 -11.94
CA VAL A 81 -21.71 -0.98 -11.71
C VAL A 81 -21.45 -0.71 -10.23
N VAL A 82 -22.33 -1.19 -9.35
CA VAL A 82 -22.17 -1.02 -7.91
C VAL A 82 -20.87 -1.67 -7.41
N THR A 83 -20.57 -2.89 -7.88
CA THR A 83 -19.32 -3.58 -7.53
C THR A 83 -18.08 -2.83 -8.04
N GLU A 84 -18.08 -2.34 -9.29
CA GLU A 84 -16.94 -1.56 -9.82
C GLU A 84 -16.71 -0.28 -9.01
N ALA A 85 -17.79 0.41 -8.64
CA ALA A 85 -17.71 1.61 -7.82
C ALA A 85 -17.16 1.31 -6.41
N ALA A 86 -17.62 0.22 -5.77
CA ALA A 86 -17.10 -0.21 -4.48
C ALA A 86 -15.62 -0.61 -4.55
N SER A 87 -15.23 -1.37 -5.58
CA SER A 87 -13.81 -1.72 -5.80
C SER A 87 -12.95 -0.50 -6.13
N ARG A 88 -13.50 0.54 -6.76
CA ARG A 88 -12.81 1.83 -6.93
C ARG A 88 -12.50 2.46 -5.59
N GLN A 89 -13.51 2.56 -4.74
CA GLN A 89 -13.38 3.18 -3.44
C GLN A 89 -12.36 2.42 -2.58
N ALA A 90 -12.46 1.08 -2.54
CA ALA A 90 -11.51 0.24 -1.81
C ALA A 90 -10.06 0.41 -2.31
N LEU A 91 -9.85 0.63 -3.62
CA LEU A 91 -8.53 0.93 -4.16
C LEU A 91 -7.99 2.28 -3.66
N GLU A 92 -8.80 3.33 -3.67
CA GLU A 92 -8.38 4.65 -3.18
C GLU A 92 -8.11 4.63 -1.67
N GLU A 93 -8.94 3.94 -0.89
CA GLU A 93 -8.70 3.72 0.55
C GLU A 93 -7.38 2.99 0.78
N SER A 94 -7.11 1.92 0.00
CA SER A 94 -5.84 1.18 0.09
C SER A 94 -4.62 2.02 -0.30
N ARG A 95 -4.76 2.94 -1.27
CA ARG A 95 -3.70 3.89 -1.64
C ARG A 95 -3.41 4.86 -0.51
N CYS A 96 -4.44 5.37 0.15
CA CYS A 96 -4.30 6.25 1.30
C CYS A 96 -3.54 5.53 2.44
N LEU A 97 -3.96 4.32 2.79
CA LEU A 97 -3.32 3.50 3.83
C LEU A 97 -1.85 3.20 3.52
N TRP A 98 -1.54 2.84 2.26
CA TRP A 98 -0.16 2.62 1.85
C TRP A 98 0.67 3.91 1.92
N SER A 99 0.13 5.05 1.47
CA SER A 99 0.82 6.34 1.55
C SER A 99 1.12 6.74 2.99
N GLU A 100 0.15 6.59 3.90
CA GLU A 100 0.37 6.84 5.32
C GLU A 100 1.44 5.92 5.93
N ALA A 101 1.41 4.63 5.57
CA ALA A 101 2.39 3.66 6.05
C ALA A 101 3.81 4.01 5.56
N ALA A 102 3.95 4.36 4.27
CA ALA A 102 5.21 4.78 3.66
C ALA A 102 5.76 6.06 4.31
N GLN A 103 4.93 7.08 4.54
CA GLN A 103 5.34 8.31 5.22
C GLN A 103 5.83 8.04 6.65
N ARG A 104 5.13 7.20 7.40
CA ARG A 104 5.55 6.79 8.76
C ARG A 104 6.86 6.01 8.73
N MET A 105 7.10 5.16 7.72
CA MET A 105 8.36 4.45 7.56
C MET A 105 9.51 5.41 7.28
N THR A 106 9.36 6.31 6.29
CA THR A 106 10.38 7.32 5.95
C THR A 106 10.76 8.20 7.14
N ALA A 107 9.79 8.60 7.98
CA ALA A 107 10.07 9.39 9.17
C ALA A 107 10.99 8.65 10.16
N ILE A 108 10.82 7.34 10.32
CA ILE A 108 11.61 6.54 11.25
C ILE A 108 12.99 6.21 10.66
N GLU A 109 13.09 5.96 9.35
CA GLU A 109 14.37 5.78 8.66
C GLU A 109 15.27 7.01 8.80
N ARG A 110 14.70 8.22 8.68
CA ARG A 110 15.43 9.48 8.95
C ARG A 110 15.91 9.60 10.39
N LEU A 111 15.11 9.14 11.36
CA LEU A 111 15.53 9.12 12.78
C LEU A 111 16.67 8.12 12.99
N GLU A 112 16.62 6.95 12.36
CA GLU A 112 17.69 5.97 12.43
C GLU A 112 19.00 6.49 11.82
N GLU A 113 18.93 7.15 10.67
CA GLU A 113 20.07 7.80 10.03
C GLU A 113 20.72 8.83 10.96
N ARG A 114 19.92 9.69 11.59
CA ARG A 114 20.40 10.68 12.57
C ARG A 114 21.05 10.03 13.79
N VAL A 115 20.51 8.92 14.28
CA VAL A 115 21.11 8.17 15.40
C VAL A 115 22.45 7.57 14.98
N ARG A 116 22.53 6.96 13.79
CA ARG A 116 23.78 6.40 13.27
C ARG A 116 24.87 7.46 13.08
N GLU A 117 24.49 8.64 12.59
CA GLU A 117 25.42 9.75 12.41
C GLU A 117 25.89 10.32 13.76
N ALA A 118 24.98 10.50 14.73
CA ALA A 118 25.35 10.96 16.07
C ALA A 118 26.36 10.00 16.74
N GLU A 119 26.14 8.70 16.64
CA GLU A 119 27.07 7.70 17.18
C GLU A 119 28.41 7.67 16.44
N ARG A 120 28.42 7.92 15.13
CA ARG A 120 29.65 8.04 14.35
C ARG A 120 30.48 9.23 14.84
N LEU A 121 29.84 10.38 15.03
CA LEU A 121 30.49 11.58 15.55
C LEU A 121 31.00 11.37 16.99
N GLU A 122 30.24 10.68 17.84
CA GLU A 122 30.66 10.35 19.20
C GLU A 122 31.90 9.46 19.22
N ARG A 123 31.98 8.45 18.34
CA ARG A 123 33.19 7.61 18.20
C ARG A 123 34.39 8.41 17.72
N LEU A 124 34.20 9.28 16.72
CA LEU A 124 35.28 10.14 16.23
C LEU A 124 35.81 11.09 17.32
N ALA A 125 34.91 11.65 18.14
CA ALA A 125 35.29 12.50 19.27
C ALA A 125 36.08 11.71 20.33
N GLN A 126 35.65 10.48 20.64
CA GLN A 126 36.37 9.59 21.56
C GLN A 126 37.76 9.22 21.03
N ASP A 127 37.85 8.85 19.75
CA ASP A 127 39.13 8.52 19.10
C ASP A 127 40.09 9.71 19.12
N GLN A 128 39.58 10.92 18.86
CA GLN A 128 40.38 12.14 18.92
C GLN A 128 40.86 12.44 20.34
N GLN A 129 39.98 12.32 21.34
CA GLN A 129 40.34 12.52 22.74
C GLN A 129 41.45 11.55 23.17
N VAL A 130 41.34 10.27 22.81
CA VAL A 130 42.37 9.27 23.10
C VAL A 130 43.70 9.61 22.40
N ALA A 131 43.66 10.08 21.15
CA ALA A 131 44.87 10.50 20.43
C ALA A 131 45.55 11.70 21.10
N GLU A 132 44.77 12.69 21.57
CA GLU A 132 45.26 13.85 22.30
C GLU A 132 45.89 13.46 23.65
N GLU A 133 45.25 12.55 24.41
CA GLU A 133 45.78 12.01 25.67
C GLU A 133 47.13 11.28 25.47
N ILE A 134 47.25 10.46 24.42
CA ILE A 134 48.50 9.78 24.08
C ILE A 134 49.60 10.79 23.71
N ALA A 135 49.27 11.82 22.92
CA ALA A 135 50.23 12.85 22.53
C ALA A 135 50.71 13.66 23.73
N ALA A 136 49.81 14.03 24.64
CA ALA A 136 50.13 14.75 25.88
C ALA A 136 51.04 13.93 26.80
N THR A 137 50.78 12.63 26.94
CA THR A 137 51.59 11.72 27.76
C THR A 137 53.03 11.62 27.24
N ARG A 138 53.20 11.44 25.91
CA ARG A 138 54.53 11.38 25.27
C ARG A 138 55.30 12.70 25.38
N ALA A 139 54.61 13.84 25.31
CA ALA A 139 55.24 15.16 25.47
C ALA A 139 55.67 15.44 26.93
N GLY A 140 55.06 14.77 27.90
CA GLY A 140 55.41 14.84 29.32
C GLY A 140 56.63 13.99 29.71
N GLU A 141 56.80 12.81 29.09
CA GLU A 141 57.93 11.89 29.35
C GLU A 141 59.26 12.33 28.73
N GLY A 142 59.23 13.28 27.79
CA GLY A 142 60.42 13.82 27.12
C GLY A 142 61.12 14.99 27.83
N ARG A 143 60.72 15.31 29.08
CA ARG A 143 61.37 16.32 29.94
C ARG A 143 61.92 15.67 31.19
#